data_AF-A0A8H4XJ91-F1
#
_entry.id   AF-A0A8H4XJ91-F1
#
_cell.length_a   1.000
_cell.length_b   1.000
_cell.length_c   1.000
_cell.angle_alpha   90.00
_cell.angle_beta   90.00
_cell.angle_gamma   90.00
#
_symmetry.space_group_name_H-M   'P 1'
#
loop_
_entity.id
_entity.type
_entity.pdbx_description
1 polymer ?
#
loop_
_entity_poly.entity_id
_entity_poly.type
_entity_poly.pdbx_seq_one_letter_code
_entity_poly.pdbx_strand_id
1 'polypeptide(L)'
;MCSFNRIPLPDYHTLVSPASRETFGRLLDIPDRALMLLATNIRAKRFGLVTRSSRVTQRIVGTLHVSHIVQLDDTSIVIRVPAAARDGDLSHSAEAALQSQAATLELGMSGSAGPQLYQFDTTSDNEIAAPYICTSYVPQQNLRNS
;
A
#
# COMPACT_ATOMS: atom_id res chain seq x y z
N MET A 1 4.04 44.31 -6.71
CA MET A 1 4.64 43.50 -5.62
C MET A 1 3.51 42.80 -4.91
N CYS A 2 3.25 41.52 -5.20
CA CYS A 2 2.28 40.72 -4.46
C CYS A 2 3.03 39.58 -3.78
N SER A 3 3.15 39.66 -2.46
CA SER A 3 3.69 38.60 -1.62
C SER A 3 2.70 37.45 -1.59
N PHE A 4 3.02 36.36 -2.27
CA PHE A 4 2.29 35.11 -2.12
C PHE A 4 2.69 34.47 -0.80
N ASN A 5 1.75 34.46 0.15
CA ASN A 5 1.78 33.62 1.33
C ASN A 5 2.08 32.18 0.86
N ARG A 6 3.26 31.66 1.22
CA ARG A 6 3.52 30.23 1.11
C ARG A 6 2.57 29.55 2.08
N ILE A 7 1.50 28.96 1.55
CA ILE A 7 0.78 27.93 2.29
C ILE A 7 1.76 26.75 2.32
N PRO A 8 2.31 26.35 3.48
CA PRO A 8 3.08 25.12 3.55
C PRO A 8 2.15 23.98 3.14
N LEU A 9 2.53 23.26 2.08
CA LEU A 9 1.92 21.97 1.79
C LEU A 9 2.12 21.12 3.04
N PRO A 10 1.08 20.46 3.58
CA PRO A 10 1.25 19.65 4.76
C PRO A 10 2.30 18.58 4.49
N ASP A 11 3.32 18.54 5.32
CA ASP A 11 4.24 17.42 5.39
C ASP A 11 3.41 16.12 5.47
N TYR A 12 3.44 15.30 4.41
CA TYR A 12 2.80 13.98 4.39
C TYR A 12 3.54 12.97 5.30
N HIS A 13 4.32 13.46 6.26
CA HIS A 13 4.79 12.71 7.41
C HIS A 13 3.69 12.67 8.47
N THR A 14 2.88 11.63 8.38
CA THR A 14 2.42 10.86 9.54
C THR A 14 1.77 11.67 10.66
N LEU A 15 0.60 12.25 10.40
CA LEU A 15 -0.35 12.51 11.47
C LEU A 15 -1.54 11.59 11.26
N VAL A 16 -1.51 10.43 11.93
CA VAL A 16 -2.70 9.60 12.11
C VAL A 16 -3.71 10.48 12.84
N SER A 17 -4.67 11.01 12.09
CA SER A 17 -5.73 11.83 12.68
C SER A 17 -6.66 10.94 13.52
N PRO A 18 -7.40 11.49 14.50
CA PRO A 18 -8.44 10.76 15.21
C PRO A 18 -9.45 10.11 14.24
N ALA A 19 -9.81 10.82 13.16
CA ALA A 19 -10.67 10.30 12.10
C ALA A 19 -10.04 9.11 11.37
N SER A 20 -8.72 9.11 11.14
CA SER A 20 -8.00 7.97 10.59
C SER A 20 -8.06 6.75 11.51
N ARG A 21 -7.96 6.96 12.83
CA ARG A 21 -8.07 5.86 13.81
C ARG A 21 -9.47 5.27 13.84
N GLU A 22 -10.50 6.11 13.70
CA GLU A 22 -11.88 5.64 13.58
C GLU A 22 -12.08 4.82 12.30
N THR A 23 -11.57 5.28 11.15
CA THR A 23 -11.74 4.57 9.87
C THR A 23 -10.97 3.26 9.79
N PHE A 24 -9.71 3.24 10.25
CA PHE A 24 -8.80 2.12 10.00
C PHE A 24 -8.58 1.21 11.20
N GLY A 25 -8.88 1.67 12.42
CA GLY A 25 -8.78 0.87 13.64
C GLY A 25 -7.44 0.12 13.76
N ARG A 26 -7.53 -1.22 13.83
CA ARG A 26 -6.39 -2.14 14.00
C ARG A 26 -5.45 -2.19 12.80
N LEU A 27 -5.89 -1.78 11.62
CA LEU A 27 -5.06 -1.79 10.40
C LEU A 27 -3.89 -0.80 10.49
N LEU A 28 -3.99 0.21 11.35
CA LEU A 28 -2.89 1.14 11.62
C LEU A 28 -1.79 0.52 12.51
N ASP A 29 -2.14 -0.52 13.27
CA ASP A 29 -1.25 -1.18 14.23
C ASP A 29 -0.56 -2.42 13.65
N ILE A 30 -0.70 -2.68 12.33
CA ILE A 30 -0.03 -3.81 11.67
C ILE A 30 1.48 -3.68 11.90
N PRO A 31 2.10 -4.69 12.56
CA PRO A 31 3.50 -4.59 12.96
C PRO A 31 4.41 -4.65 11.74
N ASP A 32 5.51 -3.88 11.77
CA ASP A 32 6.50 -3.86 10.70
C ASP A 32 7.00 -5.26 10.34
N ARG A 33 7.17 -6.12 11.35
CA ARG A 33 7.63 -7.50 11.15
C ARG A 33 6.68 -8.32 10.27
N ALA A 34 5.37 -8.15 10.43
CA ALA A 34 4.37 -8.84 9.60
C ALA A 34 4.44 -8.35 8.15
N LEU A 35 4.52 -7.02 7.95
CA LEU A 35 4.66 -6.42 6.62
C LEU A 35 5.94 -6.86 5.92
N MET A 36 7.07 -6.91 6.64
CA MET A 36 8.35 -7.39 6.12
C MET A 36 8.32 -8.87 5.75
N LEU A 37 7.66 -9.71 6.55
CA LEU A 37 7.51 -11.13 6.28
C LEU A 37 6.65 -11.36 5.02
N LEU A 38 5.48 -10.71 4.96
CA LEU A 38 4.60 -10.75 3.79
C LEU A 38 5.36 -10.32 2.52
N ALA A 39 6.03 -9.17 2.57
CA ALA A 39 6.79 -8.63 1.46
C ALA A 39 7.91 -9.58 0.98
N THR A 40 8.62 -10.21 1.92
CA THR A 40 9.67 -11.19 1.63
C THR A 40 9.09 -12.43 0.95
N ASN A 41 7.96 -12.94 1.45
CA ASN A 41 7.29 -14.10 0.88
C ASN A 41 6.75 -13.82 -0.52
N ILE A 42 6.17 -12.64 -0.75
CA ILE A 42 5.75 -12.20 -2.09
C ILE A 42 6.95 -12.15 -3.03
N ARG A 43 8.07 -11.57 -2.61
CA ARG A 43 9.28 -11.47 -3.45
C ARG A 43 9.86 -12.84 -3.79
N ALA A 44 9.93 -13.75 -2.81
CA ALA A 44 10.37 -15.11 -3.02
C ALA A 44 9.46 -15.87 -4.01
N LYS A 45 8.14 -15.78 -3.83
CA LYS A 45 7.16 -16.44 -4.71
C LYS A 45 7.15 -15.87 -6.13
N ARG A 46 7.22 -14.54 -6.27
CA ARG A 46 7.05 -13.87 -7.56
C ARG A 46 8.33 -13.81 -8.39
N PHE A 47 9.49 -13.69 -7.74
CA PHE A 47 10.77 -13.48 -8.42
C PHE A 47 11.80 -14.59 -8.16
N GLY A 48 11.55 -15.52 -7.23
CA GLY A 48 12.51 -16.56 -6.87
C GLY A 48 13.76 -16.01 -6.16
N LEU A 49 13.67 -14.82 -5.56
CA LEU A 49 14.80 -14.13 -4.93
C LEU A 49 14.74 -14.21 -3.41
N VAL A 50 15.90 -14.45 -2.79
CA VAL A 50 16.07 -14.39 -1.34
C VAL A 50 16.30 -12.94 -0.90
N THR A 51 15.50 -12.48 0.05
CA THR A 51 15.66 -11.14 0.65
C THR A 51 16.68 -11.18 1.78
N ARG A 52 17.69 -10.30 1.74
CA ARG A 52 18.71 -10.19 2.79
C ARG A 52 18.38 -9.11 3.81
N SER A 53 17.79 -8.02 3.36
CA SER A 53 17.38 -6.89 4.19
C SER A 53 15.99 -6.42 3.80
N SER A 54 15.14 -6.20 4.80
CA SER A 54 13.81 -5.63 4.63
C SER A 54 13.53 -4.56 5.68
N ARG A 55 12.80 -3.52 5.29
CA ARG A 55 12.29 -2.49 6.22
C ARG A 55 11.05 -1.81 5.67
N VAL A 56 10.14 -1.43 6.55
CA VAL A 56 9.04 -0.52 6.20
C VAL A 56 9.61 0.90 6.16
N THR A 57 9.52 1.55 5.00
CA THR A 57 10.06 2.91 4.80
C THR A 57 9.01 3.98 5.03
N GLN A 58 7.74 3.69 4.72
CA GLN A 58 6.67 4.66 4.87
C GLN A 58 5.32 3.98 5.12
N ARG A 59 4.48 4.67 5.90
CA ARG A 59 3.05 4.39 6.03
C ARG A 59 2.28 5.62 5.55
N ILE A 60 1.41 5.43 4.58
CA ILE A 60 0.59 6.49 3.98
C ILE A 60 -0.87 6.14 4.24
N VAL A 61 -1.54 6.95 5.06
CA VAL A 61 -2.97 6.80 5.31
C VAL A 61 -3.73 7.55 4.23
N GLY A 62 -4.36 6.80 3.32
CA GLY A 62 -5.29 7.36 2.33
C GLY A 62 -6.71 7.42 2.87
N THR A 63 -7.64 7.84 2.02
CA THR A 63 -9.06 7.92 2.37
C THR A 63 -9.72 6.55 2.54
N LEU A 64 -9.33 5.58 1.71
CA LEU A 64 -9.97 4.26 1.62
C LEU A 64 -9.00 3.09 1.83
N HIS A 65 -7.70 3.38 1.97
CA HIS A 65 -6.68 2.37 2.18
C HIS A 65 -5.50 2.93 2.96
N VAL A 66 -4.80 2.07 3.70
CA VAL A 66 -3.47 2.36 4.22
C VAL A 66 -2.46 1.70 3.29
N SER A 67 -1.49 2.48 2.81
CA SER A 67 -0.38 1.98 2.02
C SER A 67 0.87 1.87 2.89
N HIS A 68 1.52 0.70 2.83
CA HIS A 68 2.80 0.44 3.47
C HIS A 68 3.84 0.25 2.37
N ILE A 69 4.87 1.09 2.36
CA ILE A 69 6.00 0.95 1.45
C ILE A 69 7.07 0.12 2.16
N VAL A 70 7.43 -1.01 1.55
CA VAL A 70 8.43 -1.93 2.08
C VAL A 70 9.60 -2.02 1.10
N GLN A 71 10.79 -1.66 1.58
CA GLN A 71 12.04 -1.83 0.84
C GLN A 71 12.56 -3.25 1.11
N LEU A 72 12.91 -3.96 0.04
CA LEU A 72 13.52 -5.29 0.03
C LEU A 72 14.81 -5.23 -0.79
N ASP A 73 15.96 -5.22 -0.13
CA ASP A 73 17.25 -4.99 -0.77
C ASP A 73 17.23 -3.77 -1.72
N ASP A 74 17.23 -4.01 -3.03
CA ASP A 74 17.26 -3.04 -4.12
C ASP A 74 15.87 -2.65 -4.65
N THR A 75 14.80 -3.36 -4.26
CA THR A 75 13.44 -3.09 -4.75
C THR A 75 12.51 -2.58 -3.66
N SER A 76 11.45 -1.88 -4.07
CA SER A 76 10.39 -1.40 -3.19
C SER A 76 9.06 -1.94 -3.68
N ILE A 77 8.24 -2.42 -2.73
CA ILE A 77 6.87 -2.85 -2.99
C ILE A 77 5.90 -2.05 -2.14
N VAL A 78 4.65 -1.96 -2.59
CA VAL A 78 3.59 -1.27 -1.87
C VAL A 78 2.52 -2.28 -1.48
N ILE A 79 2.25 -2.41 -0.18
CA ILE A 79 1.15 -3.21 0.35
C ILE A 79 0.02 -2.25 0.71
N ARG A 80 -1.13 -2.39 0.06
CA ARG A 80 -2.33 -1.58 0.30
C ARG A 80 -3.37 -2.40 1.03
N VAL A 81 -3.81 -1.91 2.17
CA VAL A 81 -4.82 -2.55 3.02
C VAL A 81 -6.08 -1.68 3.00
N PRO A 82 -7.22 -2.19 2.52
CA PRO A 82 -8.46 -1.40 2.41
C PRO A 82 -9.06 -1.11 3.79
N ALA A 83 -9.62 0.08 3.97
CA ALA A 83 -10.33 0.48 5.19
C ALA A 83 -11.50 -0.46 5.52
N ALA A 84 -12.15 -1.01 4.49
CA ALA A 84 -13.26 -1.94 4.62
C ALA A 84 -12.89 -3.22 5.39
N ALA A 85 -11.60 -3.55 5.50
CA ALA A 85 -11.12 -4.68 6.27
C ALA A 85 -10.88 -4.38 7.75
N ARG A 86 -11.32 -3.23 8.27
CA ARG A 86 -11.09 -2.80 9.67
C ARG A 86 -11.42 -3.89 10.68
N ASP A 87 -12.47 -4.66 10.43
CA ASP A 87 -12.97 -5.70 11.33
C ASP A 87 -12.43 -7.11 11.02
N GLY A 88 -11.51 -7.22 10.06
CA GLY A 88 -10.86 -8.47 9.64
C GLY A 88 -11.40 -8.98 8.30
N ASP A 89 -12.72 -9.04 8.14
CA ASP A 89 -13.33 -9.56 6.91
C ASP A 89 -13.85 -8.45 5.99
N LEU A 90 -13.77 -8.67 4.69
CA LEU A 90 -14.43 -7.80 3.71
C LEU A 90 -15.91 -8.14 3.61
N SER A 91 -16.75 -7.12 3.44
CA SER A 91 -18.07 -7.34 2.88
C SER A 91 -17.94 -7.87 1.44
N HIS A 92 -18.97 -8.58 0.96
CA HIS A 92 -18.97 -9.12 -0.41
C HIS A 92 -18.74 -8.04 -1.48
N SER A 93 -19.29 -6.83 -1.27
CA SER A 93 -19.07 -5.70 -2.18
C SER A 93 -17.65 -5.16 -2.13
N ALA A 94 -17.01 -5.14 -0.96
CA ALA A 94 -15.62 -4.69 -0.82
C ALA A 94 -14.64 -5.72 -1.39
N GLU A 95 -14.93 -7.01 -1.24
CA GLU A 95 -14.19 -8.09 -1.90
C GLU A 95 -14.25 -7.96 -3.42
N ALA A 96 -15.46 -7.83 -3.99
CA ALA A 96 -15.63 -7.65 -5.42
C ALA A 96 -14.91 -6.40 -5.95
N ALA A 97 -14.92 -5.30 -5.18
CA ALA A 97 -14.19 -4.09 -5.53
C ALA A 97 -12.66 -4.31 -5.53
N LEU A 98 -12.13 -5.05 -4.55
CA LEU A 98 -10.71 -5.38 -4.45
C LEU A 98 -10.28 -6.29 -5.62
N GLN A 99 -11.07 -7.32 -5.94
CA GLN A 99 -10.84 -8.20 -7.08
C GLN A 99 -10.90 -7.43 -8.41
N SER A 100 -11.87 -6.53 -8.58
CA SER A 100 -11.99 -5.68 -9.77
C SER A 100 -10.78 -4.76 -9.94
N GLN A 101 -10.28 -4.18 -8.84
CA GLN A 101 -9.07 -3.38 -8.86
C GLN A 101 -7.84 -4.22 -9.26
N ALA A 102 -7.69 -5.43 -8.69
CA ALA A 102 -6.62 -6.34 -9.06
C ALA A 102 -6.68 -6.70 -10.55
N ALA A 103 -7.85 -7.10 -11.06
CA ALA A 103 -8.05 -7.43 -12.47
C ALA A 103 -7.72 -6.25 -13.39
N THR A 104 -8.08 -5.02 -13.00
CA THR A 104 -7.73 -3.80 -13.73
C THR A 104 -6.22 -3.58 -13.78
N LEU A 105 -5.51 -3.81 -12.68
CA LEU A 105 -4.05 -3.69 -12.62
C LEU A 105 -3.34 -4.78 -13.44
N GLU A 106 -3.92 -5.98 -13.55
CA GLU A 106 -3.41 -7.05 -14.43
C GLU A 106 -3.61 -6.70 -15.90
N LEU A 107 -4.80 -6.21 -16.28
CA LEU A 107 -5.12 -5.84 -17.66
C LEU A 107 -4.35 -4.59 -18.13
N GLY A 108 -4.09 -3.64 -17.21
CA GLY A 108 -3.39 -2.38 -17.47
C GLY A 108 -1.90 -2.52 -17.78
N MET A 109 -1.32 -3.73 -17.79
CA MET A 109 0.10 -3.94 -18.11
C MET A 109 0.48 -3.68 -19.57
N SER A 110 -0.50 -3.33 -20.41
CA SER A 110 -0.26 -2.95 -21.81
C SER A 110 0.06 -1.45 -21.94
N GLY A 111 1.27 -1.04 -21.52
CA GLY A 111 1.80 0.29 -21.83
C GLY A 111 2.19 1.19 -20.65
N SER A 112 3.23 0.80 -19.90
CA SER A 112 4.19 1.67 -19.19
C SER A 112 3.70 3.03 -18.65
N ALA A 113 3.11 3.03 -17.44
CA ALA A 113 3.11 4.17 -16.49
C ALA A 113 2.52 3.81 -15.10
N GLY A 114 1.81 2.68 -14.98
CA GLY A 114 1.10 2.28 -13.76
C GLY A 114 1.86 1.28 -12.86
N PRO A 115 1.41 1.12 -11.60
CA PRO A 115 1.93 0.10 -10.70
C PRO A 115 1.58 -1.30 -11.22
N GLN A 116 2.57 -2.19 -11.20
CA GLN A 116 2.40 -3.59 -11.58
C GLN A 116 1.87 -4.39 -10.38
N LEU A 117 0.80 -5.16 -10.58
CA LEU A 117 0.32 -6.09 -9.56
C LEU A 117 1.33 -7.24 -9.36
N TYR A 118 1.67 -7.51 -8.10
CA TYR A 118 2.48 -8.67 -7.72
C TYR A 118 1.63 -9.78 -7.12
N GLN A 119 0.74 -9.44 -6.19
CA GLN A 119 -0.16 -10.37 -5.52
C GLN A 119 -1.33 -9.58 -4.91
N PHE A 120 -2.46 -10.24 -4.68
CA PHE A 120 -3.52 -9.75 -3.81
C PHE A 120 -4.09 -10.93 -3.00
N ASP A 121 -4.75 -10.60 -1.89
CA ASP A 121 -5.46 -11.55 -1.03
C ASP A 121 -6.71 -10.86 -0.49
N THR A 122 -7.87 -11.48 -0.65
CA THR A 122 -9.16 -10.95 -0.16
C THR A 122 -9.46 -11.41 1.26
N THR A 123 -8.65 -12.32 1.80
CA THR A 123 -8.84 -12.95 3.11
C THR A 123 -7.93 -12.34 4.17
N SER A 124 -8.17 -12.73 5.42
CA SER A 124 -7.28 -12.44 6.55
C SER A 124 -6.35 -13.60 6.91
N ASP A 125 -6.27 -14.64 6.09
CA ASP A 125 -5.39 -15.80 6.33
C ASP A 125 -3.99 -15.57 5.75
N ASN A 126 -3.33 -14.52 6.24
CA ASN A 126 -1.99 -14.12 5.80
C ASN A 126 -1.21 -13.46 6.95
N GLU A 127 0.04 -13.12 6.67
CA GLU A 127 0.99 -12.63 7.68
C GLU A 127 0.57 -11.33 8.36
N ILE A 128 -0.28 -10.51 7.72
CA ILE A 128 -0.78 -9.24 8.26
C ILE A 128 -2.19 -9.36 8.85
N ALA A 129 -2.80 -10.55 8.80
CA ALA A 129 -4.17 -10.81 9.23
C ALA A 129 -5.19 -9.82 8.64
N ALA A 130 -4.99 -9.46 7.36
CA ALA A 130 -5.84 -8.51 6.65
C ALA A 130 -5.78 -8.73 5.13
N PRO A 131 -6.87 -8.46 4.40
CA PRO A 131 -6.89 -8.36 2.94
C PRO A 131 -5.92 -7.30 2.44
N TYR A 132 -5.31 -7.54 1.28
CA TYR A 132 -4.37 -6.58 0.68
C TYR A 132 -4.27 -6.68 -0.84
N ILE A 133 -3.74 -5.61 -1.43
CA ILE A 133 -3.18 -5.60 -2.78
C ILE A 133 -1.70 -5.21 -2.67
N CYS A 134 -0.83 -6.00 -3.29
CA CYS A 134 0.60 -5.75 -3.38
C CYS A 134 1.00 -5.37 -4.80
N THR A 135 1.65 -4.22 -4.96
CA THR A 135 2.09 -3.70 -6.26
C THR A 135 3.56 -3.27 -6.25
N SER A 136 4.12 -3.05 -7.44
CA SER A 136 5.36 -2.32 -7.60
C SER A 136 5.24 -0.90 -7.03
N TYR A 137 6.36 -0.39 -6.50
CA TYR A 137 6.47 1.01 -6.17
C TYR A 137 6.68 1.83 -7.44
N VAL A 138 5.80 2.80 -7.67
CA VAL A 138 5.97 3.80 -8.73
C VAL A 138 6.46 5.08 -8.06
N PRO A 139 7.72 5.48 -8.26
CA PRO A 139 8.21 6.74 -7.72
C PRO A 139 7.39 7.87 -8.32
N GLN A 140 6.90 8.78 -7.48
CA GLN A 140 6.30 10.01 -7.96
C GLN A 140 7.40 10.83 -8.66
N GLN A 141 7.50 10.74 -9.99
CA GLN A 141 8.15 11.81 -10.72
C GLN A 141 7.35 13.08 -10.43
N ASN A 142 8.05 14.11 -9.96
CA ASN A 142 7.51 15.43 -9.70
C ASN A 142 6.65 15.87 -10.90
N LEU A 143 5.31 15.86 -10.74
CA LEU A 143 4.36 16.55 -11.62
C LEU A 143 4.47 18.08 -11.43
N ARG A 144 5.70 18.60 -11.39
CA ARG A 144 6.04 20.02 -11.36
C ARG A 144 6.97 20.28 -12.53
N ASN A 145 6.38 20.77 -13.62
CA ASN A 145 6.91 21.68 -14.64
C ASN A 145 6.41 21.28 -16.04
N SER A 146 5.36 21.96 -16.48
CA SER A 146 5.10 22.25 -17.90
C SER A 146 4.57 23.67 -17.98
#